data_AF-A0A9P9JPV3-F1
#
_entry.id   AF-A0A9P9JPV3-F1
#
_cell.length_a   1.000
_cell.length_b   1.000
_cell.length_c   1.000
_cell.angle_alpha   90.00
_cell.angle_beta   90.00
_cell.angle_gamma   90.00
#
_symmetry.space_group_name_H-M   'P 1'
#
loop_
_entity.id
_entity.type
_entity.pdbx_description
1 polymer ?
#
loop_
_entity_poly.entity_id
_entity_poly.type
_entity_poly.pdbx_seq_one_letter_code
_entity_poly.pdbx_strand_id
1 'polypeptide(L)'
;MTNIYTTFVLPAFFAHPAHDSVTISIYHAAANIRTGFEGESLMKALDDVVRPVLKPKGLKWESNVYETPREWWRLQGMAPPDFNSEMLQRRARDNKFTDEDEEQLLRQQGYFDESRWKLPTFDDIK
;
A
#
# COMPACT_ATOMS: atom_id res chain seq x y z
N MET A 1 -11.96 -14.65 -5.08
CA MET A 1 -11.98 -13.58 -6.08
C MET A 1 -11.12 -12.44 -5.55
N THR A 2 -9.95 -12.20 -6.12
CA THR A 2 -9.11 -11.06 -5.73
C THR A 2 -9.53 -9.89 -6.60
N ASN A 3 -10.31 -8.95 -6.04
CA ASN A 3 -10.67 -7.73 -6.74
C ASN A 3 -9.45 -6.82 -6.82
N ILE A 4 -8.77 -6.83 -7.96
CA ILE A 4 -7.82 -5.78 -8.33
C ILE A 4 -8.67 -4.60 -8.80
N TYR A 5 -8.82 -3.58 -7.95
CA TYR A 5 -9.40 -2.31 -8.38
C TYR A 5 -8.39 -1.60 -9.28
N THR A 6 -8.51 -1.76 -10.59
CA THR A 6 -7.84 -0.87 -11.54
C THR A 6 -8.67 0.40 -11.64
N THR A 7 -8.24 1.47 -10.98
CA THR A 7 -8.79 2.81 -11.21
C THR A 7 -8.38 3.25 -12.62
N PHE A 8 -9.36 3.49 -13.50
CA PHE A 8 -9.13 4.15 -14.78
C PHE A 8 -8.85 5.63 -14.52
N VAL A 9 -7.59 5.99 -14.34
CA VAL A 9 -7.15 7.38 -14.39
C VAL A 9 -6.91 7.73 -15.85
N LEU A 10 -7.57 8.79 -16.34
CA LEU A 10 -7.24 9.35 -17.65
C LEU A 10 -5.77 9.81 -17.60
N PRO A 11 -4.87 9.21 -18.38
CA PRO A 11 -3.47 9.61 -18.40
C PRO A 11 -3.36 11.05 -18.90
N ALA A 12 -2.62 11.90 -18.17
CA ALA A 12 -2.53 13.33 -18.45
C ALA A 12 -1.88 13.62 -19.82
N PHE A 13 -1.12 12.66 -20.35
CA PHE A 13 -0.42 12.80 -21.63
C PHE A 13 -1.23 12.37 -22.87
N PHE A 14 -2.24 11.51 -22.74
CA PHE A 14 -3.04 11.09 -23.89
C PHE A 14 -4.31 11.92 -23.94
N ALA A 15 -4.26 13.02 -24.69
CA ALA A 15 -5.38 13.95 -24.88
C ALA A 15 -6.68 13.29 -25.41
N HIS A 16 -6.61 12.05 -25.90
CA HIS A 16 -7.74 11.23 -26.31
C HIS A 16 -7.56 9.79 -25.82
N PRO A 17 -8.65 9.05 -25.51
CA PRO A 17 -8.61 7.63 -25.23
C PRO A 17 -7.88 6.90 -26.36
N ALA A 18 -6.77 6.26 -26.05
CA ALA A 18 -5.97 5.53 -27.02
C ALA A 18 -6.02 4.04 -26.67
N HIS A 19 -6.51 3.22 -27.61
CA HIS A 19 -6.61 1.76 -27.44
C HIS A 19 -5.24 1.07 -27.26
N ASP A 20 -4.14 1.80 -27.52
CA ASP A 20 -2.76 1.36 -27.38
C ASP A 20 -2.05 1.94 -26.14
N SER A 21 -2.81 2.45 -25.15
CA SER A 21 -2.27 3.08 -23.94
C SER A 21 -2.60 2.32 -22.65
N VAL A 22 -1.69 2.38 -21.68
CA VAL A 22 -1.82 1.78 -20.35
C VAL A 22 -1.50 2.83 -19.29
N THR A 23 -2.40 3.03 -18.32
CA THR A 23 -2.14 3.84 -17.13
C THR A 23 -1.88 2.94 -15.94
N ILE A 24 -0.78 3.18 -15.23
CA ILE A 24 -0.39 2.46 -14.02
C ILE A 24 -0.46 3.43 -12.84
N SER A 25 -1.35 3.15 -11.90
CA SER A 25 -1.49 3.91 -10.65
C SER A 25 -1.15 3.02 -9.47
N ILE A 26 -0.16 3.41 -8.69
CA ILE A 26 0.35 2.65 -7.55
C ILE A 26 -0.02 3.42 -6.28
N TYR A 27 -0.78 2.78 -5.39
CA TYR A 27 -1.04 3.30 -4.05
C TYR A 27 -0.05 2.66 -3.07
N HIS A 28 0.83 3.48 -2.51
CA HIS A 28 1.91 3.05 -1.63
C HIS A 28 1.58 3.47 -0.18
N ALA A 29 1.24 2.48 0.64
CA ALA A 29 0.81 2.70 2.04
C ALA A 29 1.77 2.08 3.06
N ALA A 30 2.57 1.12 2.62
CA ALA A 30 3.42 0.35 3.53
C ALA A 30 4.51 1.26 4.08
N ALA A 31 5.35 1.83 3.21
CA ALA A 31 6.46 2.71 3.57
C ALA A 31 6.29 4.10 2.93
N ASN A 32 7.05 5.08 3.42
CA ASN A 32 7.11 6.41 2.81
C ASN A 32 8.40 6.55 1.99
N ILE A 33 8.31 7.26 0.87
CA ILE A 33 9.41 7.77 0.07
C ILE A 33 9.87 9.07 0.74
N ARG A 34 11.04 9.03 1.38
CA ARG A 34 11.51 10.13 2.23
C ARG A 34 12.45 11.08 1.51
N THR A 35 13.04 10.64 0.40
CA THR A 35 14.01 11.43 -0.37
C THR A 35 13.78 11.29 -1.86
N GLY A 36 14.24 12.27 -2.63
CA GLY A 36 14.22 12.20 -4.10
C GLY A 36 14.94 10.96 -4.64
N PHE A 37 16.06 10.57 -4.01
CA PHE A 37 16.82 9.37 -4.40
C PHE A 37 16.03 8.07 -4.20
N GLU A 38 15.28 7.94 -3.10
CA GLU A 38 14.39 6.79 -2.87
C GLU A 38 13.28 6.73 -3.94
N GLY A 39 12.71 7.89 -4.30
CA GLY A 39 11.70 7.98 -5.35
C GLY A 39 12.24 7.60 -6.73
N GLU A 40 13.41 8.13 -7.12
CA GLU A 40 14.08 7.78 -8.37
C GLU A 40 14.43 6.28 -8.43
N SER A 41 14.90 5.72 -7.31
CA SER A 41 15.23 4.30 -7.22
C SER A 41 14.00 3.42 -7.40
N LEU A 42 12.86 3.78 -6.79
CA LEU A 42 11.57 3.10 -6.98
C LEU A 42 11.12 3.17 -8.45
N MET A 43 11.14 4.36 -9.05
CA MET A 43 10.69 4.54 -10.44
C MET A 43 11.60 3.80 -11.42
N LYS A 44 12.91 3.77 -11.18
CA LYS A 44 13.84 2.97 -11.97
C LYS A 44 13.51 1.48 -11.88
N ALA A 45 13.25 0.96 -10.67
CA ALA A 45 12.87 -0.44 -10.49
C ALA A 45 11.54 -0.78 -11.18
N LEU A 46 10.57 0.15 -11.15
CA LEU A 46 9.32 0.00 -11.87
C LEU A 46 9.54 -0.05 -13.39
N ASP A 47 10.38 0.84 -13.94
CA ASP A 47 10.69 0.87 -15.36
C ASP A 47 11.42 -0.39 -15.83
N ASP A 48 12.34 -0.92 -15.02
CA ASP A 48 13.06 -2.17 -15.28
C ASP A 48 12.10 -3.37 -15.42
N VAL A 49 10.92 -3.33 -14.78
CA VAL A 49 9.88 -4.38 -14.87
C VAL A 49 8.87 -4.10 -15.98
N VAL A 50 8.37 -2.86 -16.09
CA VAL A 50 7.26 -2.50 -16.98
C VAL A 50 7.72 -2.44 -18.43
N ARG A 51 8.87 -1.79 -18.69
CA ARG A 51 9.34 -1.53 -20.05
C ARG A 51 9.55 -2.82 -20.87
N PRO A 52 10.17 -3.89 -20.34
CA PRO A 52 10.32 -5.14 -21.09
C PRO A 52 8.99 -5.81 -21.47
N VAL A 53 7.91 -5.55 -20.74
CA VAL A 53 6.59 -6.15 -21.00
C VAL A 53 5.77 -5.33 -22.00
N LEU A 54 5.72 -4.00 -21.83
CA LEU A 54 4.85 -3.12 -22.61
C LEU A 54 5.48 -2.68 -23.93
N LYS A 55 6.79 -2.41 -23.94
CA LYS A 55 7.46 -1.87 -25.13
C LYS A 55 7.41 -2.81 -26.34
N PRO A 56 7.67 -4.12 -26.23
CA PRO A 56 7.60 -5.03 -27.38
C PRO A 56 6.19 -5.17 -27.96
N LYS A 57 5.15 -4.85 -27.18
CA LYS A 57 3.75 -4.88 -27.60
C LYS A 57 3.32 -3.59 -28.32
N GLY A 58 4.22 -2.62 -28.47
CA GLY A 58 3.91 -1.33 -29.08
C GLY A 58 3.01 -0.44 -28.21
N LEU A 59 2.80 -0.79 -26.93
CA LEU A 59 1.95 -0.04 -26.03
C LEU A 59 2.66 1.22 -25.52
N LYS A 60 1.89 2.29 -25.36
CA LYS A 60 2.30 3.50 -24.65
C LYS A 60 1.87 3.38 -23.19
N TRP A 61 2.65 3.92 -22.25
CA TRP A 61 2.25 3.87 -20.84
C TRP A 61 2.64 5.10 -20.05
N GLU A 62 1.92 5.32 -18.96
CA GLU A 62 2.19 6.30 -17.93
C GLU A 62 2.12 5.60 -16.55
N SER A 63 3.03 5.96 -15.64
CA SER A 63 3.11 5.38 -14.29
C SER A 63 3.17 6.48 -13.25
N ASN A 64 2.30 6.42 -12.24
CA ASN A 64 2.25 7.35 -11.13
C ASN A 64 2.17 6.60 -9.79
N VAL A 65 2.83 7.15 -8.77
CA VAL A 65 2.80 6.64 -7.38
C VAL A 65 2.12 7.67 -6.49
N TYR A 66 1.13 7.22 -5.72
CA TYR A 66 0.44 8.00 -4.71
C TYR A 66 0.73 7.41 -3.34
N GLU A 67 1.17 8.25 -2.41
CA GLU A 67 1.40 7.82 -1.03
C GLU A 67 0.17 8.08 -0.17
N THR A 68 -0.15 7.13 0.69
CA THR A 68 -1.21 7.27 1.69
C THR A 68 -0.61 7.18 3.08
N PRO A 69 -1.11 7.93 4.08
CA PRO A 69 -0.63 7.81 5.45
C PRO A 69 -0.77 6.37 5.97
N ARG A 70 0.34 5.79 6.45
CA ARG A 70 0.39 4.40 6.94
C ARG A 70 -0.59 4.16 8.08
N GLU A 71 -0.79 5.16 8.94
CA GLU A 71 -1.72 5.15 10.06
C GLU A 71 -3.18 4.96 9.66
N TRP A 72 -3.53 5.14 8.39
CA TRP A 72 -4.88 4.89 7.85
C TRP A 72 -5.00 3.53 7.16
N TRP A 73 -3.89 2.84 6.92
CA TRP A 73 -3.91 1.50 6.36
C TRP A 73 -4.35 0.48 7.41
N ARG A 74 -5.27 -0.41 7.05
CA ARG A 74 -5.70 -1.55 7.86
C ARG A 74 -5.53 -2.85 7.09
N LEU A 75 -5.05 -3.88 7.78
CA LEU A 75 -4.96 -5.25 7.33
C LEU A 75 -5.91 -6.08 8.19
N GLN A 76 -7.00 -6.60 7.59
CA GLN A 76 -8.09 -7.27 8.32
C GLN A 76 -8.63 -6.45 9.52
N GLY A 77 -8.73 -5.12 9.37
CA GLY A 77 -9.19 -4.22 10.43
C GLY A 77 -8.14 -3.81 11.46
N MET A 78 -6.95 -4.43 11.45
CA MET A 78 -5.83 -4.09 12.34
C MET A 78 -4.87 -3.11 11.69
N ALA A 79 -4.17 -2.30 12.50
CA ALA A 79 -2.98 -1.63 12.03
C ALA A 79 -1.92 -2.68 11.59
N PRO A 80 -1.19 -2.45 10.50
CA PRO A 80 -0.17 -3.38 10.02
C PRO A 80 1.00 -3.48 11.01
N PRO A 81 1.75 -4.62 10.99
CA PRO A 81 2.99 -4.79 11.74
C PRO A 81 3.96 -3.64 11.54
N ASP A 82 4.63 -3.21 12.61
CA ASP A 82 5.72 -2.24 12.48
C ASP A 82 6.82 -2.74 11.56
N PHE A 83 7.45 -1.79 10.87
CA PHE A 83 8.64 -2.07 10.07
C PHE A 83 9.71 -2.71 10.92
N ASN A 84 10.37 -3.72 10.37
CA ASN A 84 11.43 -4.49 11.01
C ASN A 84 11.00 -5.32 12.23
N SER A 85 9.71 -5.41 12.55
CA SER A 85 9.23 -6.37 13.55
C SER A 85 9.56 -7.81 13.15
N GLU A 86 9.84 -8.66 14.13
CA GLU A 86 10.12 -10.09 13.88
C GLU A 86 8.97 -10.76 13.12
N MET A 87 7.73 -10.37 13.43
CA MET A 87 6.54 -10.82 12.72
C MET A 87 6.58 -10.43 11.23
N LEU A 88 6.93 -9.19 10.88
CA LEU A 88 7.03 -8.81 9.46
C LEU A 88 8.11 -9.61 8.73
N GLN A 89 9.25 -9.87 9.37
CA GLN A 89 10.32 -10.68 8.79
C GLN A 89 9.91 -12.15 8.62
N ARG A 90 9.20 -12.73 9.60
CA ARG A 90 8.62 -14.07 9.52
C ARG A 90 7.65 -14.17 8.34
N ARG A 91 6.72 -13.20 8.21
CA ARG A 91 5.80 -13.15 7.08
C ARG A 91 6.48 -13.02 5.73
N ALA A 92 7.51 -12.19 5.63
CA ALA A 92 8.27 -12.03 4.40
C ALA A 92 8.95 -13.33 3.96
N ARG A 93 9.36 -14.18 4.91
CA ARG A 93 9.93 -15.51 4.63
C ARG A 93 8.88 -16.55 4.28
N ASP A 94 7.80 -16.62 5.06
CA ASP A 94 6.85 -17.72 5.00
C ASP A 94 5.68 -17.46 4.03
N ASN A 95 5.56 -16.22 3.55
CA ASN A 95 4.46 -15.71 2.71
C ASN A 95 3.07 -16.07 3.25
N LYS A 96 2.93 -16.07 4.59
CA LYS A 96 1.72 -16.44 5.32
C LYS A 96 1.48 -15.48 6.47
N PHE A 97 0.21 -15.16 6.70
CA PHE A 97 -0.31 -14.46 7.89
C PHE A 97 -1.07 -15.52 8.69
N THR A 98 -0.66 -15.80 9.93
CA THR A 98 -1.29 -16.84 10.76
C THR A 98 -2.26 -16.24 11.77
N ASP A 99 -3.16 -17.08 12.31
CA ASP A 99 -4.09 -16.69 13.38
C ASP A 99 -3.34 -16.24 14.65
N GLU A 100 -2.17 -16.82 14.91
CA GLU A 100 -1.30 -16.38 16.01
C GLU A 100 -0.74 -14.98 15.77
N ASP A 101 -0.34 -14.65 14.53
CA ASP A 101 0.08 -13.29 14.20
C ASP A 101 -1.08 -12.29 14.35
N GLU A 102 -2.30 -12.71 13.99
CA GLU A 102 -3.52 -11.91 14.17
C GLU A 102 -3.73 -11.58 15.64
N GLU A 103 -3.75 -12.60 16.49
CA GLU A 103 -3.98 -12.46 17.91
C GLU A 103 -2.91 -11.57 18.56
N GLN A 104 -1.64 -11.75 18.17
CA GLN A 104 -0.54 -10.92 18.65
C GLN A 104 -0.74 -9.44 18.29
N LEU A 105 -1.15 -9.14 17.06
CA LEU A 105 -1.45 -7.78 16.60
C LEU A 105 -2.63 -7.16 17.36
N LEU A 106 -3.70 -7.92 17.54
CA LEU A 106 -4.88 -7.49 18.29
C LEU A 106 -4.52 -7.15 19.75
N ARG A 107 -3.69 -7.98 20.39
CA ARG A 107 -3.17 -7.73 21.75
C ARG A 107 -2.33 -6.47 21.81
N GLN A 108 -1.38 -6.28 20.89
CA GLN A 108 -0.55 -5.07 20.81
C GLN A 108 -1.37 -3.80 20.62
N GLN A 109 -2.47 -3.90 19.87
CA GLN A 109 -3.37 -2.78 19.61
C GLN A 109 -4.45 -2.60 20.69
N GLY A 110 -4.42 -3.39 21.77
CA GLY A 110 -5.36 -3.28 22.88
C GLY A 110 -6.80 -3.67 22.53
N TYR A 111 -7.03 -4.50 21.51
CA TYR A 111 -8.40 -4.94 21.17
C TYR A 111 -9.07 -5.74 22.29
N PHE A 112 -8.27 -6.37 23.15
CA PHE A 112 -8.73 -7.10 24.34
C PHE A 112 -8.76 -6.23 25.62
N ASP A 113 -8.41 -4.94 25.52
CA ASP A 113 -8.52 -3.99 26.62
C ASP A 113 -9.89 -3.28 26.53
N GLU A 114 -10.76 -3.51 27.51
CA GLU A 114 -12.10 -2.90 27.54
C GLU A 114 -12.05 -1.36 27.56
N SER A 115 -10.97 -0.76 28.06
CA SER A 115 -10.82 0.69 28.10
C SER A 115 -10.71 1.31 26.69
N ARG A 116 -10.24 0.54 25.69
CA ARG A 116 -10.12 0.97 24.29
C ARG A 116 -11.46 1.43 23.70
N TRP A 117 -12.55 0.80 24.13
CA TRP A 117 -13.89 1.05 23.60
C TRP A 117 -14.64 2.15 24.35
N LYS A 118 -14.04 2.69 25.43
CA LYS A 118 -14.59 3.84 26.14
C LYS A 118 -14.33 5.09 25.29
N LEU A 119 -15.38 5.61 24.68
CA LEU A 119 -15.31 6.90 24.00
C LEU A 119 -15.06 8.00 25.04
N PRO A 120 -14.23 9.01 24.74
CA PRO A 120 -14.08 10.17 25.61
C PRO A 120 -15.43 10.87 25.75
N THR A 121 -15.73 11.31 26.96
CA THR A 121 -16.91 12.11 27.25
C THR A 121 -16.64 13.59 26.92
N PHE A 122 -17.70 14.39 26.81
CA PHE A 122 -17.56 15.83 26.55
C PHE A 122 -16.73 16.58 27.60
N ASP A 123 -16.58 16.02 28.81
CA ASP A 123 -15.79 16.62 29.88
C ASP A 123 -14.30 16.26 29.80
N ASP A 124 -13.93 15.23 29.02
CA ASP A 124 -12.53 14.81 28.81
C ASP A 124 -11.79 15.66 27.74
N ILE A 125 -12.50 16.55 27.02
CA ILE A 125 -12.00 17.28 25.84
C ILE A 125 -11.92 18.81 26.09
N LYS A 126 -12.14 19.27 27.33
CA LYS A 126 -11.97 20.68 27.74
C LYS A 126 -10.60 20.92 28.35
#